data_AF-A0A0P1AR74-F1
#
_entry.id   AF-A0A0P1AR74-F1
#
_cell.length_a   1.000
_cell.length_b   1.000
_cell.length_c   1.000
_cell.angle_alpha   90.00
_cell.angle_beta   90.00
_cell.angle_gamma   90.00
#
_symmetry.space_group_name_H-M   'P 1'
#
loop_
_entity.id
_entity.type
_entity.pdbx_description
1 polymer ?
#
loop_
_entity_poly.entity_id
_entity_poly.type
_entity_poly.pdbx_seq_one_letter_code
_entity_poly.pdbx_strand_id
1 'polypeptide(L)'
;MTPNEAKGKVMNADLSHNQVEAERIEKEFDVGSSVLYRLKKQTFDKEAARWSKAVYKIVGIDGYRVQIRSRNGHTLYKASNDLKMVNTETTDAVINRGDILEAEKILDHKTTRSGKYKYLIKWLGNEPDSWEPQDNLRLINKNRKSMLEKEYWAKKNTNES
;
A
#
# COMPACT_ATOMS: atom_id res chain seq x y z
N MET A 1 9.34 -15.78 -38.99
CA MET A 1 9.08 -15.18 -37.66
C MET A 1 9.91 -15.92 -36.65
N THR A 2 10.85 -15.24 -35.99
CA THR A 2 11.75 -15.90 -35.04
C THR A 2 11.08 -16.00 -33.66
N PRO A 3 11.48 -16.97 -32.80
CA PRO A 3 10.96 -17.07 -31.44
C PRO A 3 11.13 -15.78 -30.60
N ASN A 4 12.14 -14.97 -30.91
CA ASN A 4 12.40 -13.70 -30.24
C ASN A 4 11.42 -12.59 -30.70
N GLU A 5 11.05 -12.56 -31.99
CA GLU A 5 10.02 -11.65 -32.51
C GLU A 5 8.63 -11.97 -31.96
N ALA A 6 8.30 -13.26 -31.81
CA ALA A 6 7.05 -13.69 -31.19
C ALA A 6 7.00 -13.31 -29.70
N LYS A 7 8.09 -13.55 -28.95
CA LYS A 7 8.21 -13.13 -27.54
C LYS A 7 8.08 -11.60 -27.38
N GLY A 8 8.75 -10.81 -28.22
CA GLY A 8 8.66 -9.34 -28.16
C GLY A 8 7.26 -8.81 -28.46
N LYS A 9 6.53 -9.43 -29.41
CA LYS A 9 5.14 -9.06 -29.71
C LYS A 9 4.18 -9.40 -28.57
N VAL A 10 4.34 -10.57 -27.94
CA VAL A 10 3.52 -10.98 -26.78
C VAL A 10 3.76 -10.05 -25.59
N MET A 11 5.02 -9.75 -25.27
CA MET A 11 5.36 -8.80 -24.19
C MET A 11 4.75 -7.42 -24.42
N ASN A 12 4.79 -6.90 -25.66
CA ASN A 12 4.19 -5.60 -25.98
C ASN A 12 2.66 -5.60 -25.88
N ALA A 13 2.00 -6.71 -26.23
CA ALA A 13 0.55 -6.86 -26.11
C ALA A 13 0.11 -6.97 -24.65
N ASP A 14 0.87 -7.69 -23.81
CA ASP A 14 0.59 -7.80 -22.38
C ASP A 14 0.81 -6.46 -21.66
N LEU A 15 1.86 -5.71 -22.05
CA LEU A 15 2.11 -4.37 -21.53
C LEU A 15 1.00 -3.38 -21.91
N SER A 16 0.50 -3.42 -23.14
CA SER A 16 -0.60 -2.55 -23.57
C SER A 16 -1.92 -2.90 -22.87
N HIS A 17 -2.21 -4.20 -22.69
CA HIS A 17 -3.42 -4.62 -21.95
C HIS A 17 -3.38 -4.18 -20.49
N ASN A 18 -2.24 -4.36 -19.80
CA ASN A 18 -2.09 -3.94 -18.41
C ASN A 18 -2.20 -2.42 -18.24
N GLN A 19 -1.68 -1.65 -19.20
CA GLN A 19 -1.79 -0.19 -19.20
C GLN A 19 -3.26 0.26 -19.36
N VAL A 20 -4.00 -0.36 -20.29
CA VAL A 20 -5.43 -0.07 -20.49
C VAL A 20 -6.25 -0.40 -19.25
N GLU A 21 -5.96 -1.52 -18.58
CA GLU A 21 -6.62 -1.87 -17.31
C GLU A 21 -6.30 -0.89 -16.19
N ALA A 22 -5.05 -0.43 -16.07
CA ALA A 22 -4.68 0.61 -15.11
C ALA A 22 -5.46 1.91 -15.36
N GLU A 23 -5.49 2.38 -16.62
CA GLU A 23 -6.23 3.59 -17.01
C GLU A 23 -7.74 3.45 -16.79
N ARG A 24 -8.30 2.24 -16.98
CA ARG A 24 -9.71 1.96 -16.70
C ARG A 24 -10.00 2.08 -15.21
N ILE A 25 -9.16 1.48 -14.36
CA ILE A 25 -9.28 1.56 -12.90
C ILE A 25 -9.15 3.01 -12.43
N GLU A 26 -8.22 3.78 -12.98
CA GLU A 26 -8.08 5.22 -12.66
C GLU A 26 -9.33 6.04 -12.98
N LYS A 27 -10.10 5.66 -14.01
CA LYS A 27 -11.38 6.31 -14.35
C LYS A 27 -12.55 5.79 -13.53
N GLU A 28 -12.49 4.55 -13.04
CA GLU A 28 -13.58 3.88 -12.32
C GLU A 28 -13.59 4.23 -10.83
N PHE A 29 -12.42 4.51 -10.24
CA PHE A 29 -12.28 4.75 -8.81
C PHE A 29 -11.93 6.19 -8.48
N ASP A 30 -12.90 6.89 -7.92
CA ASP A 30 -12.66 8.22 -7.34
C ASP A 30 -11.92 8.10 -6.01
N VAL A 31 -10.70 8.66 -5.96
CA VAL A 31 -9.93 8.80 -4.72
C VAL A 31 -10.78 9.53 -3.68
N GLY A 32 -10.86 8.95 -2.49
CA GLY A 32 -11.68 9.43 -1.39
C GLY A 32 -12.98 8.66 -1.19
N SER A 33 -13.39 7.84 -2.17
CA SER A 33 -14.55 6.97 -2.03
C SER A 33 -14.33 5.87 -0.98
N SER A 34 -15.43 5.39 -0.40
CA SER A 34 -15.39 4.33 0.62
C SER A 34 -15.76 2.96 0.05
N VAL A 35 -15.07 1.92 0.50
CA VAL A 35 -15.19 0.55 -0.01
C VAL A 35 -15.11 -0.50 1.10
N LEU A 36 -15.72 -1.64 0.84
CA LEU A 36 -15.40 -2.91 1.50
C LEU A 36 -14.55 -3.75 0.54
N TYR A 37 -13.66 -4.60 1.07
CA TYR A 37 -12.93 -5.57 0.25
C TYR A 37 -13.41 -7.00 0.50
N ARG A 38 -13.28 -7.84 -0.53
CA ARG A 38 -13.69 -9.24 -0.50
C ARG A 38 -12.72 -10.08 0.33
N LEU A 39 -13.24 -10.84 1.29
CA LEU A 39 -12.48 -11.81 2.08
C LEU A 39 -12.18 -13.06 1.24
N LYS A 40 -10.98 -13.63 1.40
CA LYS A 40 -10.64 -14.91 0.77
C LYS A 40 -11.56 -16.00 1.28
N LYS A 41 -12.12 -16.80 0.38
CA LYS A 41 -12.86 -18.01 0.74
C LYS A 41 -11.90 -19.00 1.40
N GLN A 42 -12.30 -19.58 2.53
CA GLN A 42 -11.76 -20.89 2.91
C GLN A 42 -12.39 -21.91 1.94
N THR A 43 -11.61 -22.89 1.51
CA THR A 43 -11.85 -23.72 0.32
C THR A 43 -13.24 -24.38 0.24
N PHE A 44 -13.75 -24.53 -1.00
CA PHE A 44 -14.96 -25.29 -1.40
C PHE A 44 -16.33 -24.82 -0.91
N ASP A 45 -16.43 -23.67 -0.23
CA ASP A 45 -17.74 -23.12 0.13
C ASP A 45 -18.43 -22.40 -1.04
N LYS A 46 -19.64 -22.90 -1.38
CA LYS A 46 -20.60 -22.26 -2.30
C LYS A 46 -21.24 -20.99 -1.72
N GLU A 47 -20.81 -20.55 -0.54
CA GLU A 47 -21.33 -19.36 0.12
C GLU A 47 -21.06 -18.07 -0.67
N ALA A 48 -21.94 -17.09 -0.45
CA ALA A 48 -21.85 -15.75 -1.00
C ALA A 48 -20.52 -15.09 -0.64
N ALA A 49 -20.10 -14.10 -1.44
CA ALA A 49 -18.90 -13.33 -1.14
C ALA A 49 -19.01 -12.66 0.24
N ARG A 50 -18.04 -12.93 1.11
CA ARG A 50 -17.91 -12.28 2.41
C ARG A 50 -17.08 -11.01 2.25
N TRP A 51 -17.55 -9.92 2.81
CA TRP A 51 -16.89 -8.61 2.77
C TRP A 51 -16.22 -8.29 4.10
N SER A 52 -15.23 -7.41 4.07
CA SER A 52 -14.58 -6.89 5.28
C SER A 52 -15.61 -6.28 6.24
N LYS A 53 -15.35 -6.37 7.55
CA LYS A 53 -16.16 -5.66 8.56
C LYS A 53 -15.87 -4.17 8.58
N ALA A 54 -14.59 -3.81 8.42
CA ALA A 54 -14.15 -2.41 8.34
C ALA A 54 -14.35 -1.86 6.92
N VAL A 55 -14.62 -0.55 6.87
CA VAL A 55 -14.78 0.26 5.67
C VAL A 55 -13.49 1.02 5.44
N TYR A 56 -12.99 0.97 4.20
CA TYR A 56 -11.73 1.58 3.81
C TYR A 56 -11.99 2.74 2.85
N LYS A 57 -11.11 3.75 2.84
CA LYS A 57 -11.07 4.82 1.85
C LYS A 57 -10.14 4.43 0.71
N ILE A 58 -10.51 4.73 -0.53
CA ILE A 58 -9.57 4.69 -1.65
C ILE A 58 -8.63 5.88 -1.52
N VAL A 59 -7.33 5.62 -1.46
CA VAL A 59 -6.29 6.66 -1.30
C VAL A 59 -5.39 6.81 -2.51
N GLY A 60 -5.42 5.85 -3.43
CA GLY A 60 -4.63 5.89 -4.65
C GLY A 60 -4.71 4.60 -5.44
N ILE A 61 -3.98 4.57 -6.54
CA ILE A 61 -3.86 3.43 -7.44
C ILE A 61 -2.36 3.20 -7.67
N ASP A 62 -1.94 1.94 -7.58
CA ASP A 62 -0.57 1.50 -7.83
C ASP A 62 -0.60 0.40 -8.88
N GLY A 63 -0.42 0.81 -10.15
CA GLY A 63 -0.63 -0.05 -11.32
C GLY A 63 -2.08 -0.53 -11.40
N TYR A 64 -2.30 -1.85 -11.42
CA TYR A 64 -3.64 -2.45 -11.48
C TYR A 64 -4.28 -2.67 -10.10
N ARG A 65 -3.64 -2.21 -9.00
CA ARG A 65 -4.16 -2.36 -7.64
C ARG A 65 -4.64 -1.04 -7.09
N VAL A 66 -5.81 -1.07 -6.47
CA VAL A 66 -6.36 0.06 -5.72
C VAL A 66 -5.80 0.02 -4.31
N GLN A 67 -5.19 1.11 -3.89
CA GLN A 67 -4.72 1.32 -2.53
C GLN A 67 -5.88 1.81 -1.67
N ILE A 68 -6.21 1.06 -0.63
CA ILE A 68 -7.29 1.34 0.29
C ILE A 68 -6.75 1.50 1.71
N ARG A 69 -7.29 2.42 2.50
CA ARG A 69 -6.83 2.75 3.84
C ARG A 69 -7.98 2.87 4.82
N SER A 70 -7.87 2.19 5.95
CA SER A 70 -8.80 2.33 7.08
C SER A 70 -8.56 3.64 7.84
N ARG A 71 -9.43 3.97 8.79
CA ARG A 71 -9.33 5.21 9.57
C ARG A 71 -8.07 5.23 10.46
N ASN A 72 -7.68 4.08 11.02
CA ASN A 72 -6.46 3.90 11.81
C ASN A 72 -5.22 3.54 10.96
N GLY A 73 -5.20 3.89 9.68
CA GLY A 73 -3.99 3.83 8.86
C GLY A 73 -3.64 2.45 8.28
N HIS A 74 -4.37 1.38 8.60
CA HIS A 74 -4.17 0.08 7.95
C HIS A 74 -4.46 0.16 6.45
N THR A 75 -3.45 -0.18 5.66
CA THR A 75 -3.40 0.00 4.21
C THR A 75 -3.32 -1.35 3.50
N LEU A 76 -4.14 -1.52 2.46
CA LEU A 76 -4.20 -2.73 1.65
C LEU A 76 -4.16 -2.35 0.17
N TYR A 77 -3.66 -3.28 -0.65
CA TYR A 77 -3.69 -3.19 -2.11
C TYR A 77 -4.57 -4.31 -2.64
N LYS A 78 -5.67 -3.96 -3.32
CA LYS A 78 -6.67 -4.92 -3.82
C LYS A 78 -6.93 -4.71 -5.30
N ALA A 79 -7.36 -5.77 -5.97
CA ALA A 79 -7.88 -5.66 -7.33
C ALA A 79 -9.25 -4.97 -7.30
N SER A 80 -9.59 -4.24 -8.35
CA SER A 80 -10.86 -3.53 -8.49
C SER A 80 -12.08 -4.44 -8.28
N ASN A 81 -12.04 -5.65 -8.83
CA ASN A 81 -13.10 -6.66 -8.71
C ASN A 81 -13.27 -7.25 -7.30
N ASP A 82 -12.31 -7.01 -6.40
CA ASP A 82 -12.39 -7.38 -4.99
C ASP A 82 -12.90 -6.24 -4.12
N LEU A 83 -13.32 -5.11 -4.71
CA LEU A 83 -13.85 -3.95 -4.00
C LEU A 83 -15.35 -3.77 -4.24
N LYS A 84 -16.02 -3.29 -3.20
CA LYS A 84 -17.43 -2.88 -3.25
C LYS A 84 -17.57 -1.48 -2.68
N MET A 85 -18.00 -0.55 -3.52
CA MET A 85 -18.31 0.83 -3.13
C MET A 85 -19.43 0.87 -2.10
N VAL A 86 -19.27 1.71 -1.09
CA VAL A 86 -20.25 1.94 -0.03
C VAL A 86 -20.33 3.43 0.33
N ASN A 87 -21.50 3.89 0.74
CA ASN A 87 -21.73 5.28 1.15
C ASN A 87 -21.54 5.49 2.67
N THR A 88 -20.78 4.61 3.31
CA THR A 88 -20.47 4.68 4.75
C THR A 88 -19.08 5.25 4.93
N GLU A 89 -18.86 6.02 5.99
CA GLU A 89 -17.54 6.53 6.33
C GLU A 89 -16.53 5.40 6.60
N THR A 90 -15.27 5.70 6.32
CA THR A 90 -14.12 4.84 6.64
C THR A 90 -14.06 4.55 8.14
N THR A 91 -13.86 3.30 8.53
CA THR A 91 -13.80 2.85 9.94
C THR A 91 -12.44 2.25 10.29
N ASP A 92 -12.22 2.01 11.58
CA ASP A 92 -10.99 1.37 12.06
C ASP A 92 -10.98 -0.11 11.66
N ALA A 93 -9.80 -0.57 11.24
CA ALA A 93 -9.56 -1.98 10.97
C ALA A 93 -8.83 -2.65 12.14
N VAL A 94 -9.01 -3.96 12.28
CA VAL A 94 -8.15 -4.76 13.14
C VAL A 94 -6.77 -4.81 12.51
N ILE A 95 -5.75 -4.37 13.26
CA ILE A 95 -4.35 -4.39 12.86
C ILE A 95 -3.69 -5.65 13.42
N ASN A 96 -2.97 -6.36 12.58
CA ASN A 96 -2.23 -7.57 12.92
C ASN A 96 -0.74 -7.38 12.62
N ARG A 97 0.08 -8.25 13.21
CA ARG A 97 1.52 -8.25 12.96
C ARG A 97 1.82 -8.53 11.48
N GLY A 98 2.56 -7.63 10.85
CA GLY A 98 2.93 -7.72 9.44
C GLY A 98 2.00 -6.98 8.49
N ASP A 99 0.94 -6.37 9.01
CA ASP A 99 0.08 -5.47 8.24
C ASP A 99 0.84 -4.20 7.84
N ILE A 100 0.42 -3.59 6.73
CA ILE A 100 0.99 -2.33 6.25
C ILE A 100 0.21 -1.19 6.88
N LEU A 101 0.93 -0.30 7.58
CA LEU A 101 0.36 0.88 8.22
C LEU A 101 0.96 2.14 7.61
N GLU A 102 0.15 3.20 7.58
CA GLU A 102 0.63 4.52 7.20
C GLU A 102 1.39 5.17 8.36
N ALA A 103 2.60 5.61 8.07
CA ALA A 103 3.44 6.35 8.99
C ALA A 103 3.29 7.86 8.72
N GLU A 104 3.06 8.65 9.77
CA GLU A 104 2.99 10.11 9.67
C GLU A 104 4.37 10.72 9.48
N LYS A 105 5.34 10.31 10.31
CA LYS A 105 6.72 10.80 10.26
C LYS A 105 7.69 9.89 11.00
N ILE A 106 8.96 10.05 10.70
CA ILE A 106 10.06 9.54 11.51
C ILE A 106 10.33 10.55 12.63
N LEU A 107 10.32 10.08 13.88
CA LEU A 107 10.63 10.87 15.06
C LEU A 107 12.13 10.84 15.36
N ASP A 108 12.74 9.67 15.23
CA ASP A 108 14.15 9.45 15.57
C ASP A 108 14.75 8.29 14.75
N HIS A 109 16.09 8.17 14.78
CA HIS A 109 16.80 7.04 14.19
C HIS A 109 17.96 6.55 15.06
N LYS A 110 18.36 5.30 14.87
CA LYS A 110 19.60 4.75 15.40
C LYS A 110 20.24 3.77 14.45
N THR A 111 21.55 3.70 14.48
CA THR A 111 22.32 2.73 13.69
C THR A 111 22.39 1.40 14.43
N THR A 112 22.17 0.30 13.71
CA THR A 112 22.31 -1.05 14.24
C THR A 112 23.75 -1.55 14.08
N ARG A 113 24.09 -2.68 14.72
CA ARG A 113 25.42 -3.30 14.59
C ARG A 113 25.80 -3.66 13.14
N SER A 114 24.82 -3.85 12.26
CA SER A 114 25.05 -4.14 10.84
C SER A 114 25.18 -2.89 9.96
N GLY A 115 25.16 -1.69 10.54
CA GLY A 115 25.20 -0.41 9.82
C GLY A 115 23.85 0.01 9.21
N LYS A 116 22.80 -0.82 9.31
CA LYS A 116 21.44 -0.43 8.90
C LYS A 116 20.77 0.47 9.95
N TYR A 117 19.87 1.34 9.51
CA TYR A 117 19.06 2.16 10.42
C TYR A 117 17.86 1.40 11.00
N LYS A 118 17.48 1.80 12.22
CA LYS A 118 16.13 1.67 12.76
C LYS A 118 15.56 3.06 12.97
N TYR A 119 14.26 3.21 12.78
CA TYR A 119 13.56 4.48 12.87
C TYR A 119 12.44 4.37 13.91
N LEU A 120 12.28 5.38 14.77
CA LEU A 120 11.11 5.53 15.62
C LEU A 120 10.01 6.18 14.79
N ILE A 121 8.92 5.45 14.56
CA ILE A 121 7.84 5.84 13.68
C ILE A 121 6.68 6.38 14.50
N LYS A 122 6.20 7.57 14.12
CA LYS A 122 4.86 8.01 14.49
C LYS A 122 3.86 7.48 13.48
N TRP A 123 2.95 6.64 13.92
CA TRP A 123 1.92 6.05 13.05
C TRP A 123 0.71 6.96 12.91
N LEU A 124 0.00 6.83 11.80
CA LEU A 124 -1.30 7.48 11.62
C LEU A 124 -2.34 6.76 12.48
N GLY A 125 -3.15 7.54 13.22
CA GLY A 125 -4.20 7.00 14.08
C GLY A 125 -3.71 6.79 15.53
N ASN A 126 -4.09 5.65 16.13
CA ASN A 126 -3.91 5.41 17.56
C ASN A 126 -2.86 4.33 17.88
N GLU A 127 -2.12 3.85 16.88
CA GLU A 127 -1.04 2.90 17.12
C GLU A 127 0.14 3.59 17.84
N PRO A 128 0.71 2.97 18.89
CA PRO A 128 1.81 3.55 19.64
C PRO A 128 3.08 3.65 18.79
N ASP A 129 3.87 4.70 19.02
CA ASP A 129 5.14 4.89 18.33
C ASP A 129 6.06 3.66 18.50
N SER A 130 6.68 3.19 17.42
CA SER A 130 7.48 1.96 17.45
C SER A 130 8.78 2.07 16.66
N TRP A 131 9.79 1.29 17.07
CA TRP A 131 11.08 1.20 16.39
C TRP A 131 11.05 0.19 15.24
N GLU A 132 10.97 0.69 14.02
CA GLU A 132 10.92 -0.13 12.81
C GLU A 132 12.29 -0.26 12.13
N PRO A 133 12.63 -1.45 11.58
CA PRO A 133 13.79 -1.59 10.72
C PRO A 133 13.62 -0.79 9.43
N GLN A 134 14.72 -0.27 8.88
CA GLN A 134 14.75 0.43 7.60
C GLN A 134 14.01 -0.33 6.47
N ASP A 135 14.11 -1.66 6.46
CA ASP A 135 13.50 -2.49 5.43
C ASP A 135 11.97 -2.44 5.45
N ASN A 136 11.34 -2.07 6.58
CA ASN A 136 9.88 -1.88 6.68
C ASN A 136 9.41 -0.60 5.97
N LEU A 137 10.26 0.43 5.88
CA LEU A 137 9.91 1.68 5.21
C LEU A 137 10.10 1.62 3.69
N ARG A 138 10.77 0.58 3.19
CA ARG A 138 11.16 0.43 1.78
C ARG A 138 10.43 -0.74 1.14
N LEU A 139 9.11 -0.66 1.04
CA LEU A 139 8.27 -1.79 0.63
C LEU A 139 8.62 -2.31 -0.78
N ILE A 140 8.79 -1.42 -1.75
CA ILE A 140 9.01 -1.77 -3.17
C ILE A 140 10.50 -1.99 -3.49
N ASN A 141 11.36 -1.04 -3.10
CA ASN A 141 12.79 -1.10 -3.40
C ASN A 141 13.62 -0.86 -2.13
N LYS A 142 14.19 -1.95 -1.60
CA LYS A 142 14.99 -1.95 -0.35
C LYS A 142 16.24 -1.06 -0.43
N ASN A 143 16.72 -0.74 -1.63
CA ASN A 143 17.92 0.07 -1.85
C ASN A 143 17.62 1.58 -1.98
N ARG A 144 16.34 1.97 -2.08
CA ARG A 144 15.95 3.38 -2.25
C ARG A 144 15.33 3.93 -0.98
N LYS A 145 15.79 5.11 -0.53
CA LYS A 145 15.17 5.83 0.59
C LYS A 145 13.68 6.08 0.31
N SER A 146 12.84 5.81 1.30
CA SER A 146 11.42 6.17 1.26
C SER A 146 11.24 7.69 1.28
N MET A 147 10.03 8.17 1.00
CA MET A 147 9.71 9.59 1.10
C MET A 147 9.93 10.10 2.53
N LEU A 148 9.44 9.35 3.53
CA LEU A 148 9.65 9.65 4.95
C LEU A 148 11.13 9.75 5.33
N GLU A 149 11.97 8.84 4.83
CA GLU A 149 13.42 8.93 5.08
C GLU A 149 14.00 10.21 4.48
N LYS A 150 13.63 10.56 3.24
CA LYS A 150 14.14 11.80 2.60
C LYS A 150 13.73 13.05 3.39
N GLU A 151 12.47 13.13 3.81
CA GLU A 151 11.96 14.27 4.57
C GLU A 151 12.64 14.41 5.94
N TYR A 152 12.82 13.29 6.64
CA TYR A 152 13.49 13.26 7.94
C TYR A 152 14.94 13.77 7.83
N TRP A 153 15.70 13.24 6.89
CA TRP A 153 17.11 13.60 6.71
C TRP A 153 17.28 15.02 6.14
N ALA A 154 16.36 15.48 5.29
CA ALA A 154 16.38 16.86 4.82
C ALA A 154 16.25 17.86 5.98
N LYS A 155 15.26 17.66 6.85
CA LYS A 155 15.04 18.52 8.03
C LYS A 155 16.22 18.50 9.00
N LYS A 156 16.81 17.33 9.21
CA LYS A 156 17.95 17.18 10.12
C LYS A 156 19.17 17.96 9.63
N ASN A 157 19.52 17.86 8.36
CA ASN A 157 20.66 18.58 7.79
C ASN A 157 20.48 20.10 7.86
N THR A 158 19.24 20.59 7.70
CA THR A 158 18.93 22.02 7.85
C THR A 158 19.08 22.52 9.29
N ASN A 159 18.83 21.67 10.29
CA ASN A 159 18.95 22.04 11.70
C ASN A 159 20.39 21.93 12.25
N GLU A 160 21.30 21.30 11.51
CA GLU A 160 22.72 21.11 11.86
C GLU A 160 23.65 22.06 11.08
N SER A 161 23.11 22.90 10.19
CA SER A 161 23.84 23.93 9.43
C SER A 161 23.63 25.31 10.03
#